data_AF-A0A6A5HCN2-F1
#
_entry.id   AF-A0A6A5HCN2-F1
#
_cell.length_a   1.000
_cell.length_b   1.000
_cell.length_c   1.000
_cell.angle_alpha   90.00
_cell.angle_beta   90.00
_cell.angle_gamma   90.00
#
_symmetry.space_group_name_H-M   'P 1'
#
loop_
_entity.id
_entity.type
_entity.pdbx_description
1 polymer ?
#
loop_
_entity_poly.entity_id
_entity_poly.type
_entity_poly.pdbx_seq_one_letter_code
_entity_poly.pdbx_strand_id
1 'polypeptide(L)'
;MFSECTFSDNNVRWKFDWDELKPHGVFGLTGHIKATIRGQVHTVNVDVKNPVNTVLFRYSQDNIFFTTYEPFNFKYALVARYLPIKQYDALFLPSDFTDIVLKVEDKTLHVNKVFLSIHSEYFRALFSENSKKGQINEIEIMEASYIDICLLFGTIYPETIFPDDSTVDKLLELADRFMMPSVIRHVEYHLLNNTKIKNEKLMCLADKFGMTKLLDKTIKEIRSIQEAKLLKTCEACKELSESTKAKLYHRLMEII
;
A
#
# COMPACT_ATOMS: atom_id res chain seq x y z
N MET A 1 -9.56 13.59 -15.41
CA MET A 1 -9.52 12.39 -14.52
C MET A 1 -9.28 11.09 -15.30
N PHE A 2 -10.10 10.74 -16.30
CA PHE A 2 -9.83 9.60 -17.17
C PHE A 2 -9.13 10.07 -18.45
N SER A 3 -8.04 9.42 -18.85
CA SER A 3 -7.33 9.69 -20.11
C SER A 3 -7.93 8.91 -21.28
N GLU A 4 -8.51 7.74 -21.01
CA GLU A 4 -9.07 6.87 -22.04
C GLU A 4 -10.14 5.96 -21.44
N CYS A 5 -11.19 5.68 -22.21
CA CYS A 5 -12.12 4.59 -21.91
C CYS A 5 -12.40 3.80 -23.17
N THR A 6 -12.13 2.49 -23.14
CA THR A 6 -12.33 1.61 -24.29
C THR A 6 -13.34 0.52 -23.96
N PHE A 7 -14.33 0.37 -24.83
CA PHE A 7 -15.32 -0.69 -24.80
C PHE A 7 -15.05 -1.64 -25.97
N SER A 8 -14.88 -2.94 -25.68
CA SER A 8 -14.74 -3.99 -26.68
C SER A 8 -15.62 -5.18 -26.33
N ASP A 9 -15.77 -6.11 -27.27
CA ASP A 9 -16.72 -7.22 -27.21
C ASP A 9 -16.73 -8.03 -25.91
N ASN A 10 -15.59 -8.13 -25.21
CA ASN A 10 -15.42 -8.94 -23.99
C ASN A 10 -14.83 -8.17 -22.80
N ASN A 11 -14.50 -6.88 -22.97
CA ASN A 11 -13.88 -6.13 -21.90
C ASN A 11 -14.13 -4.63 -21.98
N VAL A 12 -14.10 -4.01 -20.80
CA VAL A 12 -14.16 -2.57 -20.61
C VAL A 12 -12.92 -2.15 -19.85
N ARG A 13 -12.29 -1.07 -20.32
CA ARG A 13 -11.08 -0.52 -19.75
C ARG A 13 -11.30 0.95 -19.41
N TRP A 14 -10.88 1.35 -18.21
CA TRP A 14 -10.76 2.75 -17.83
C TRP A 14 -9.29 3.06 -17.55
N LYS A 15 -8.76 4.08 -18.22
CA LYS A 15 -7.42 4.58 -18.01
C LYS A 15 -7.49 5.94 -17.31
N PHE A 16 -6.74 6.10 -16.23
CA PHE A 16 -6.64 7.33 -15.45
C PHE A 16 -5.53 8.23 -16.00
N ASP A 17 -5.77 9.53 -15.98
CA ASP A 17 -4.79 10.54 -16.34
C ASP A 17 -3.99 10.93 -15.10
N TRP A 18 -2.85 10.26 -14.88
CA TRP A 18 -1.99 10.60 -13.75
C TRP A 18 -1.22 11.90 -13.97
N ASP A 19 -1.02 12.35 -15.21
CA ASP A 19 -0.32 13.61 -15.49
C ASP A 19 -1.20 14.81 -15.13
N GLU A 20 -2.53 14.67 -15.23
CA GLU A 20 -3.51 15.61 -14.66
C GLU A 20 -3.59 15.53 -13.13
N LEU A 21 -3.53 14.32 -12.54
CA LEU A 21 -3.80 14.10 -11.12
C LEU A 21 -2.60 14.37 -10.20
N LYS A 22 -1.38 14.03 -10.63
CA LYS A 22 -0.14 14.19 -9.83
C LYS A 22 0.13 15.65 -9.42
N PRO A 23 -0.03 16.68 -10.29
CA PRO A 23 0.18 18.07 -9.91
C PRO A 23 -0.73 18.54 -8.77
N HIS A 24 -1.88 17.89 -8.57
CA HIS A 24 -2.82 18.17 -7.49
C HIS A 24 -2.54 17.36 -6.21
N GLY A 25 -1.44 16.61 -6.18
CA GLY A 25 -1.04 15.76 -5.05
C GLY A 25 -1.88 14.51 -4.86
N VAL A 26 -2.63 14.11 -5.89
CA VAL A 26 -3.38 12.86 -5.91
C VAL A 26 -2.42 11.73 -6.28
N PHE A 27 -2.29 10.75 -5.41
CA PHE A 27 -1.43 9.57 -5.63
C PHE A 27 -2.21 8.27 -5.84
N GLY A 28 -3.51 8.31 -5.56
CA GLY A 28 -4.40 7.16 -5.69
C GLY A 28 -5.85 7.56 -5.85
N LEU A 29 -6.64 6.63 -6.37
CA LEU A 29 -8.09 6.75 -6.48
C LEU A 29 -8.73 5.52 -5.87
N THR A 30 -9.79 5.72 -5.08
CA THR A 30 -10.59 4.64 -4.52
C THR A 30 -12.07 4.88 -4.73
N GLY A 31 -12.87 3.82 -4.82
CA GLY A 31 -14.30 3.92 -4.97
C GLY A 31 -14.82 2.88 -5.94
N HIS A 32 -15.76 3.26 -6.79
CA HIS A 32 -16.35 2.31 -7.74
C HIS A 32 -16.82 2.98 -9.02
N ILE A 33 -16.85 2.20 -10.09
CA ILE A 33 -17.42 2.54 -11.39
C ILE A 33 -18.62 1.61 -11.62
N LYS A 34 -19.78 2.18 -11.97
CA LYS A 34 -20.98 1.47 -12.40
C LYS A 34 -21.11 1.59 -13.91
N ALA A 35 -20.82 0.50 -14.61
CA ALA A 35 -20.93 0.43 -16.06
C ALA A 35 -22.24 -0.25 -16.45
N THR A 36 -22.98 0.34 -17.40
CA THR A 36 -24.15 -0.31 -18.00
C THR A 36 -23.72 -0.98 -19.29
N ILE A 37 -23.81 -2.31 -19.33
CA ILE A 37 -23.42 -3.14 -20.47
C ILE A 37 -24.64 -3.99 -20.82
N ARG A 38 -25.18 -3.85 -22.05
CA ARG A 38 -26.35 -4.61 -22.52
C ARG A 38 -27.54 -4.57 -21.55
N GLY A 39 -27.85 -3.38 -21.04
CA GLY A 39 -28.92 -3.15 -20.06
C GLY A 39 -28.64 -3.63 -18.62
N GLN A 40 -27.53 -4.33 -18.36
CA GLN A 40 -27.13 -4.74 -17.00
C GLN A 40 -26.12 -3.79 -16.37
N VAL A 41 -26.26 -3.54 -15.07
CA VAL A 41 -25.34 -2.67 -14.32
C VAL A 41 -24.30 -3.51 -13.60
N HIS A 42 -23.04 -3.32 -13.96
CA HIS A 42 -21.89 -3.94 -13.30
C HIS A 42 -21.17 -2.91 -12.42
N THR A 43 -20.87 -3.30 -11.18
CA THR A 43 -20.09 -2.47 -10.26
C THR A 43 -18.65 -2.98 -10.22
N VAL A 44 -17.71 -2.12 -10.59
CA VAL A 44 -16.27 -2.38 -10.59
C VAL A 44 -15.66 -1.57 -9.47
N ASN A 45 -15.06 -2.23 -8.49
CA ASN A 45 -14.33 -1.55 -7.43
C ASN A 45 -13.01 -1.00 -7.99
N VAL A 46 -12.72 0.24 -7.64
CA VAL A 46 -11.48 0.92 -8.00
C VAL A 46 -10.66 1.10 -6.74
N ASP A 47 -9.46 0.55 -6.73
CA ASP A 47 -8.39 0.89 -5.80
C ASP A 47 -7.09 0.88 -6.58
N VAL A 48 -6.73 2.05 -7.11
CA VAL A 48 -5.54 2.22 -7.95
C VAL A 48 -4.59 3.23 -7.31
N LYS A 49 -3.30 2.94 -7.41
CA LYS A 49 -2.21 3.84 -7.04
C LYS A 49 -1.26 3.94 -8.22
N ASN A 50 -0.67 5.12 -8.42
CA ASN A 50 0.39 5.31 -9.41
C ASN A 50 1.51 4.26 -9.21
N PRO A 51 1.97 3.53 -10.26
CA PRO A 51 1.71 3.73 -11.69
C PRO A 51 0.55 2.93 -12.30
N VAL A 52 -0.24 2.20 -11.51
CA VAL A 52 -1.43 1.51 -12.03
C VAL A 52 -2.42 2.56 -12.53
N ASN A 53 -2.49 2.71 -13.85
CA ASN A 53 -3.35 3.69 -14.51
C ASN A 53 -4.58 3.06 -15.11
N THR A 54 -4.76 1.75 -15.03
CA THR A 54 -5.81 1.05 -15.78
C THR A 54 -6.61 0.12 -14.90
N VAL A 55 -7.94 0.20 -14.99
CA VAL A 55 -8.88 -0.79 -14.44
C VAL A 55 -9.52 -1.54 -15.60
N LEU A 56 -9.44 -2.87 -15.55
CA LEU A 56 -9.98 -3.78 -16.57
C LEU A 56 -11.14 -4.59 -15.98
N PHE A 57 -12.29 -4.53 -16.62
CA PHE A 57 -13.43 -5.39 -16.34
C PHE A 57 -13.69 -6.32 -17.52
N ARG A 58 -13.80 -7.63 -17.26
CA ARG A 58 -14.12 -8.65 -18.26
C ARG A 58 -15.51 -9.20 -17.97
N TYR A 59 -16.32 -9.37 -19.00
CA TYR A 59 -17.68 -9.91 -18.91
C TYR A 59 -17.89 -11.05 -19.91
N SER A 60 -18.78 -11.99 -19.58
CA SER A 60 -19.13 -13.10 -20.47
C SER A 60 -20.11 -12.66 -21.54
N GLN A 61 -19.90 -13.11 -22.77
CA GLN A 61 -20.93 -13.04 -23.80
C GLN A 61 -21.91 -14.19 -23.59
N ASP A 62 -23.09 -13.88 -23.09
CA ASP A 62 -24.24 -14.72 -23.42
C ASP A 62 -24.65 -14.39 -24.87
N ASN A 63 -24.93 -15.44 -25.65
CA ASN A 63 -25.27 -15.44 -27.08
C ASN A 63 -26.55 -14.62 -27.39
N ILE A 64 -26.49 -13.30 -27.25
CA ILE A 64 -27.60 -12.42 -27.60
C ILE A 64 -27.06 -11.37 -28.58
N PHE A 65 -27.45 -11.53 -29.84
CA PHE A 65 -27.18 -10.61 -30.93
C PHE A 65 -28.13 -9.40 -30.79
N PHE A 66 -27.60 -8.24 -30.39
CA PHE A 66 -28.30 -6.97 -30.55
C PHE A 66 -27.63 -6.19 -31.68
N THR A 67 -28.42 -5.73 -32.65
CA THR A 67 -27.99 -5.08 -33.90
C THR A 67 -27.97 -3.55 -33.81
N THR A 68 -28.07 -2.97 -32.61
CA THR A 68 -28.08 -1.51 -32.42
C THR A 68 -26.90 -1.09 -31.56
N TYR A 69 -26.15 -0.11 -32.08
CA TYR A 69 -25.03 0.55 -31.42
C TYR A 69 -25.51 1.17 -30.09
N GLU A 70 -25.46 0.40 -29.00
CA GLU A 70 -25.81 0.92 -27.68
C GLU A 70 -24.65 1.81 -27.18
N PRO A 71 -24.92 3.08 -26.82
CA PRO A 71 -23.89 3.92 -26.24
C PRO A 71 -23.45 3.35 -24.89
N PHE A 72 -22.15 3.06 -24.78
CA PHE A 72 -21.52 2.67 -23.54
C PHE A 72 -21.61 3.82 -22.54
N ASN A 73 -22.31 3.60 -21.42
CA ASN A 73 -22.50 4.59 -20.37
C ASN A 73 -22.00 4.05 -19.03
N PHE A 74 -21.34 4.91 -18.25
CA PHE A 74 -20.92 4.59 -16.90
C PHE A 74 -21.08 5.78 -15.96
N LYS A 75 -21.27 5.49 -14.68
CA LYS A 75 -21.21 6.45 -13.59
C LYS A 75 -20.07 6.05 -12.66
N TYR A 76 -19.47 7.00 -11.97
CA TYR A 76 -18.41 6.71 -11.02
C TYR A 76 -18.60 7.51 -9.73
N ALA A 77 -18.12 6.93 -8.64
CA ALA A 77 -17.97 7.60 -7.36
C ALA A 77 -16.56 7.29 -6.88
N LEU A 78 -15.62 8.20 -7.19
CA LEU A 78 -14.21 8.06 -6.88
C LEU A 78 -13.79 9.15 -5.90
N VAL A 79 -13.01 8.75 -4.92
CA VAL A 79 -12.38 9.62 -3.93
C VAL A 79 -10.89 9.66 -4.23
N ALA A 80 -10.36 10.86 -4.38
CA ALA A 80 -8.93 11.10 -4.50
C ALA A 80 -8.26 10.84 -3.16
N ARG A 81 -7.18 10.04 -3.20
CA ARG A 81 -6.25 9.91 -2.09
C ARG A 81 -5.15 10.94 -2.32
N TYR A 82 -5.07 11.88 -1.39
CA TYR A 82 -4.03 12.90 -1.36
C TYR A 82 -2.93 12.47 -0.43
N LEU A 83 -1.69 12.66 -0.87
CA LEU A 83 -0.58 12.76 0.07
C LEU A 83 -0.54 14.20 0.54
N PRO A 84 -0.32 14.48 1.83
CA PRO A 84 -0.05 15.84 2.28
C PRO A 84 1.34 16.28 1.80
N ILE A 85 1.52 16.48 0.49
CA ILE A 85 2.80 16.81 -0.17
C ILE A 85 3.47 18.02 0.48
N LYS A 86 2.70 19.08 0.76
CA LYS A 86 3.22 20.27 1.44
C LYS A 86 3.71 19.99 2.86
N GLN A 87 3.15 19.00 3.54
CA GLN A 87 3.61 18.60 4.86
C GLN A 87 4.96 17.88 4.76
N TYR A 88 5.14 17.05 3.74
CA TYR A 88 6.40 16.32 3.53
C TYR A 88 7.57 17.23 3.16
N ASP A 89 7.37 18.22 2.28
CA ASP A 89 8.45 19.14 1.89
C ASP A 89 9.06 19.86 3.11
N ALA A 90 8.22 20.22 4.09
CA ALA A 90 8.66 20.85 5.33
C ALA A 90 9.52 19.93 6.21
N LEU A 91 9.32 18.59 6.15
CA LEU A 91 10.10 17.61 6.93
C LEU A 91 11.56 17.54 6.49
N PHE A 92 11.87 17.96 5.27
CA PHE A 92 13.17 17.77 4.64
C PHE A 92 13.92 19.08 4.35
N LEU A 93 13.46 20.19 4.94
CA LEU A 93 14.16 21.46 4.89
C LEU A 93 15.46 21.40 5.73
N PRO A 94 16.52 22.13 5.32
CA PRO A 94 17.72 22.26 6.15
C PRO A 94 17.38 22.83 7.53
N SER A 95 17.99 22.27 8.56
CA SER A 95 17.92 22.78 9.92
C SER A 95 19.20 22.47 10.69
N ASP A 96 19.32 23.03 11.90
CA ASP A 96 20.45 22.77 12.81
C ASP A 96 20.60 21.29 13.20
N PHE A 97 19.57 20.47 12.96
CA PHE A 97 19.56 19.05 13.25
C PHE A 97 19.85 18.17 12.03
N THR A 98 19.94 18.72 10.82
CA THR A 98 20.22 17.93 9.60
C THR A 98 21.71 17.92 9.29
N ASP A 99 22.27 16.74 9.02
CA ASP A 99 23.72 16.52 8.86
C ASP A 99 24.07 15.69 7.61
N ILE A 100 23.05 15.34 6.80
CA ILE A 100 23.22 14.68 5.51
C ILE A 100 22.11 15.08 4.54
N VAL A 101 22.41 14.97 3.25
CA VAL A 101 21.45 15.17 2.17
C VAL A 101 21.22 13.83 1.45
N LEU A 102 19.95 13.44 1.34
CA LEU A 102 19.51 12.36 0.47
C LEU A 102 18.95 12.95 -0.82
N LYS A 103 19.39 12.43 -1.97
CA LYS A 103 18.78 12.73 -3.28
C LYS A 103 17.84 11.59 -3.65
N VAL A 104 16.58 11.92 -3.89
CA VAL A 104 15.55 10.96 -4.29
C VAL A 104 14.85 11.57 -5.49
N GLU A 105 14.99 10.94 -6.66
CA GLU A 105 14.53 11.51 -7.93
C GLU A 105 15.11 12.93 -8.16
N ASP A 106 14.28 13.93 -8.42
CA ASP A 106 14.67 15.34 -8.55
C ASP A 106 14.63 16.12 -7.22
N LYS A 107 14.41 15.43 -6.09
CA LYS A 107 14.22 16.03 -4.77
C LYS A 107 15.45 15.89 -3.88
N THR A 108 15.65 16.91 -3.07
CA THR A 108 16.74 17.01 -2.09
C THR A 108 16.15 16.98 -0.69
N LEU A 109 16.58 16.02 0.13
CA LEU A 109 16.05 15.79 1.46
C LEU A 109 17.14 15.99 2.51
N HIS A 110 17.02 17.01 3.35
CA HIS A 110 17.90 17.20 4.50
C HIS A 110 17.41 16.34 5.66
N VAL A 111 18.25 15.43 6.14
CA VAL A 111 17.88 14.47 7.20
C VAL A 111 18.96 14.37 8.26
N ASN A 112 18.64 13.72 9.37
CA ASN A 112 19.58 13.45 10.46
C ASN A 112 20.06 11.99 10.41
N LYS A 113 21.37 11.78 10.27
CA LYS A 113 22.00 10.46 10.16
C LYS A 113 21.71 9.59 11.36
N VAL A 114 21.91 10.13 12.57
CA VAL A 114 21.76 9.38 13.82
C VAL A 114 20.32 8.94 14.00
N PHE A 115 19.37 9.83 13.76
CA PHE A 115 17.94 9.56 13.85
C PHE A 115 17.53 8.41 12.92
N LEU A 116 17.84 8.52 11.62
CA LEU A 116 17.50 7.45 10.68
C LEU A 116 18.24 6.15 11.00
N SER A 117 19.48 6.20 11.48
CA SER A 117 20.26 5.01 11.90
C SER A 117 19.68 4.31 13.12
N ILE A 118 19.03 5.03 14.03
CA ILE A 118 18.32 4.44 15.17
C ILE A 118 17.12 3.61 14.68
N HIS A 119 16.46 4.09 13.63
CA HIS A 119 15.25 3.48 13.10
C HIS A 119 15.50 2.43 12.01
N SER A 120 16.71 2.35 11.46
CA SER A 120 17.03 1.55 10.27
C SER A 120 18.48 1.05 10.27
N GLU A 121 18.65 -0.27 10.18
CA GLU A 121 19.97 -0.88 9.96
C GLU A 121 20.54 -0.50 8.59
N TYR A 122 19.68 -0.42 7.57
CA TYR A 122 20.06 -0.02 6.22
C TYR A 122 20.70 1.38 6.22
N PHE A 123 20.03 2.38 6.80
CA PHE A 123 20.58 3.75 6.84
C PHE A 123 21.83 3.83 7.72
N ARG A 124 21.89 3.05 8.80
CA ARG A 124 23.10 2.96 9.64
C ARG A 124 24.31 2.47 8.85
N ALA A 125 24.15 1.39 8.09
CA ALA A 125 25.20 0.86 7.22
C ALA A 125 25.57 1.88 6.12
N LEU A 126 24.56 2.41 5.42
CA LEU A 126 24.72 3.37 4.34
C LEU A 126 25.51 4.61 4.77
N PHE A 127 25.20 5.19 5.93
CA PHE A 127 25.90 6.38 6.42
C PHE A 127 27.30 6.09 6.96
N SER A 128 27.52 4.89 7.48
CA SER A 128 28.84 4.46 7.95
C SER A 128 29.82 4.33 6.78
N GLU A 129 29.39 3.66 5.70
CA GLU A 129 30.20 3.49 4.47
C GLU A 129 30.50 4.83 3.78
N ASN A 130 29.54 5.76 3.81
CA ASN A 130 29.63 7.05 3.14
C ASN A 130 30.11 8.18 4.07
N SER A 131 30.70 7.87 5.24
CA SER A 131 31.19 8.88 6.19
C SER A 131 32.56 9.47 5.80
N LYS A 132 32.59 10.40 4.85
CA LYS A 132 33.77 11.25 4.60
C LYS A 132 33.83 12.41 5.60
N LYS A 133 35.01 12.66 6.20
CA LYS A 133 35.24 13.77 7.15
C LYS A 133 35.19 15.13 6.44
N GLY A 134 34.40 16.06 6.97
CA GLY A 134 34.54 17.50 6.69
C GLY A 134 33.59 18.11 5.65
N GLN A 135 32.68 17.34 5.03
CA GLN A 135 31.69 17.87 4.09
C GLN A 135 30.32 17.20 4.29
N ILE A 136 29.23 17.93 4.07
CA ILE A 136 27.89 17.34 4.00
C ILE A 136 27.89 16.41 2.79
N ASN A 137 27.76 15.11 3.05
CA ASN A 137 27.72 14.11 1.99
C ASN A 137 26.30 14.07 1.41
N GLU A 138 26.25 14.03 0.08
CA GLU A 138 25.03 13.78 -0.67
C GLU A 138 25.02 12.30 -1.06
N ILE A 139 23.92 11.61 -0.76
CA ILE A 139 23.73 10.20 -1.11
C ILE A 139 22.46 10.06 -1.94
N GLU A 140 22.55 9.40 -3.09
CA GLU A 140 21.40 9.11 -3.94
C GLU A 140 20.71 7.82 -3.50
N ILE A 141 19.38 7.83 -3.40
CA ILE A 141 18.53 6.68 -3.15
C ILE A 141 17.71 6.43 -4.42
N MET A 142 17.95 5.29 -5.08
CA MET A 142 17.31 4.93 -6.35
C MET A 142 16.21 3.87 -6.17
N GLU A 143 16.15 3.25 -5.00
CA GLU A 143 15.30 2.11 -4.69
C GLU A 143 13.88 2.50 -4.26
N ALA A 144 13.57 3.80 -4.24
CA ALA A 144 12.25 4.32 -3.87
C ALA A 144 11.98 5.68 -4.53
N SER A 145 10.70 5.97 -4.78
CA SER A 145 10.27 7.30 -5.23
C SER A 145 10.30 8.33 -4.09
N TYR A 146 10.26 9.63 -4.41
CA TYR A 146 10.17 10.67 -3.39
C TYR A 146 8.97 10.46 -2.47
N ILE A 147 7.83 10.12 -3.07
CA ILE A 147 6.57 9.84 -2.37
C ILE A 147 6.69 8.65 -1.41
N ASP A 148 7.41 7.61 -1.80
CA ASP A 148 7.62 6.45 -0.96
C ASP A 148 8.48 6.81 0.27
N ILE A 149 9.56 7.58 0.08
CA ILE A 149 10.40 8.08 1.18
C ILE A 149 9.62 9.00 2.11
N CYS A 150 8.80 9.90 1.56
CA CYS A 150 7.88 10.74 2.32
C CYS A 150 6.98 9.91 3.23
N LEU A 151 6.30 8.91 2.65
CA LEU A 151 5.40 8.04 3.38
C LEU A 151 6.13 7.27 4.50
N LEU A 152 7.32 6.74 4.21
CA LEU A 152 8.13 5.99 5.15
C LEU A 152 8.62 6.85 6.32
N PHE A 153 9.28 7.97 6.03
CA PHE A 153 9.85 8.86 7.05
C PHE A 153 8.77 9.59 7.83
N GLY A 154 7.68 10.00 7.18
CA GLY A 154 6.53 10.59 7.85
C GLY A 154 5.93 9.70 8.94
N THR A 155 6.12 8.38 8.89
CA THR A 155 5.64 7.46 9.93
C THR A 155 6.45 7.53 11.23
N ILE A 156 7.68 8.06 11.21
CA ILE A 156 8.57 8.11 12.40
C ILE A 156 8.96 9.53 12.81
N TYR A 157 8.72 10.54 11.97
CA TYR A 157 9.03 11.94 12.28
C TYR A 157 8.04 12.54 13.29
N PRO A 158 8.41 13.65 13.98
CA PRO A 158 7.60 14.25 15.04
C PRO A 158 6.16 14.58 14.64
N GLU A 159 5.96 15.13 13.44
CA GLU A 159 4.63 15.24 12.84
C GLU A 159 4.25 13.92 12.17
N THR A 160 3.94 12.95 13.01
CA THR A 160 3.72 11.57 12.58
C THR A 160 2.49 11.45 11.68
N ILE A 161 2.67 10.79 10.54
CA ILE A 161 1.59 10.42 9.63
C ILE A 161 1.20 8.98 9.93
N PHE A 162 -0.03 8.82 10.39
CA PHE A 162 -0.53 7.52 10.81
C PHE A 162 -0.83 6.61 9.62
N PRO A 163 -0.45 5.32 9.67
CA PRO A 163 -0.86 4.35 8.66
C PRO A 163 -2.38 4.23 8.57
N ASP A 164 -2.88 3.94 7.37
CA ASP A 164 -4.25 3.52 7.12
C ASP A 164 -4.29 2.25 6.26
N ASP A 165 -5.49 1.66 6.06
CA ASP A 165 -5.65 0.41 5.31
C ASP A 165 -5.09 0.48 3.89
N SER A 166 -5.13 1.67 3.29
CA SER A 166 -4.59 1.89 1.96
C SER A 166 -3.07 2.03 1.97
N THR A 167 -2.43 2.51 3.03
CA THR A 167 -0.97 2.66 3.07
C THR A 167 -0.25 1.40 3.55
N VAL A 168 -0.93 0.50 4.27
CA VAL A 168 -0.37 -0.74 4.86
C VAL A 168 0.58 -1.49 3.92
N ASP A 169 0.11 -1.90 2.73
CA ASP A 169 0.91 -2.77 1.87
C ASP A 169 2.22 -2.08 1.42
N LYS A 170 2.15 -0.78 1.10
CA LYS A 170 3.32 -0.01 0.65
C LYS A 170 4.27 0.29 1.82
N LEU A 171 3.74 0.65 2.99
CA LEU A 171 4.56 0.86 4.17
C LEU A 171 5.31 -0.40 4.59
N LEU A 172 4.69 -1.57 4.50
CA LEU A 172 5.34 -2.84 4.81
C LEU A 172 6.42 -3.21 3.80
N GLU A 173 6.15 -3.00 2.50
CA GLU A 173 7.17 -3.15 1.45
C GLU A 173 8.41 -2.27 1.72
N LEU A 174 8.19 -0.99 2.03
CA LEU A 174 9.28 -0.04 2.29
C LEU A 174 9.99 -0.32 3.61
N ALA A 175 9.26 -0.65 4.67
CA ALA A 175 9.83 -0.94 5.97
C ALA A 175 10.71 -2.20 5.94
N ASP A 176 10.33 -3.21 5.17
CA ASP A 176 11.16 -4.40 4.95
C ASP A 176 12.42 -4.05 4.13
N ARG A 177 12.24 -3.33 3.01
CA ARG A 177 13.34 -2.89 2.13
C ARG A 177 14.41 -2.06 2.86
N PHE A 178 13.97 -1.07 3.63
CA PHE A 178 14.85 -0.17 4.38
C PHE A 178 15.10 -0.64 5.82
N MET A 179 14.73 -1.87 6.17
CA MET A 179 14.95 -2.48 7.49
C MET A 179 14.51 -1.59 8.66
N MET A 180 13.26 -1.10 8.62
CA MET A 180 12.67 -0.17 9.58
C MET A 180 11.60 -0.83 10.47
N PRO A 181 11.98 -1.60 11.50
CA PRO A 181 11.02 -2.32 12.35
C PRO A 181 10.08 -1.37 13.13
N SER A 182 10.51 -0.13 13.36
CA SER A 182 9.67 0.90 13.97
C SER A 182 8.44 1.22 13.12
N VAL A 183 8.54 1.21 11.79
CA VAL A 183 7.42 1.44 10.87
C VAL A 183 6.47 0.23 10.89
N ILE A 184 7.02 -1.00 10.88
CA ILE A 184 6.22 -2.23 11.00
C ILE A 184 5.34 -2.20 12.27
N ARG A 185 5.88 -1.72 13.40
CA ARG A 185 5.11 -1.54 14.65
C ARG A 185 3.96 -0.53 14.52
N HIS A 186 4.15 0.58 13.82
CA HIS A 186 3.07 1.55 13.59
C HIS A 186 1.97 0.93 12.72
N VAL A 187 2.36 0.17 11.70
CA VAL A 187 1.41 -0.57 10.86
C VAL A 187 0.68 -1.64 11.67
N GLU A 188 1.38 -2.43 12.49
CA GLU A 188 0.77 -3.43 13.38
C GLU A 188 -0.26 -2.78 14.30
N TYR A 189 0.04 -1.61 14.86
CA TYR A 189 -0.91 -0.88 15.70
C TYR A 189 -2.17 -0.47 14.93
N HIS A 190 -2.04 0.03 13.71
CA HIS A 190 -3.19 0.35 12.86
C HIS A 190 -4.03 -0.90 12.57
N LEU A 191 -3.39 -2.00 12.18
CA LEU A 191 -4.04 -3.29 11.89
C LEU A 191 -4.72 -3.91 13.11
N LEU A 192 -4.23 -3.63 14.31
CA LEU A 192 -4.86 -4.12 15.55
C LEU A 192 -6.14 -3.35 15.91
N ASN A 193 -6.20 -2.05 15.62
CA ASN A 193 -7.18 -1.16 16.26
C ASN A 193 -8.16 -0.49 15.29
N ASN A 194 -7.73 -0.21 14.05
CA ASN A 194 -8.44 0.73 13.17
C ASN A 194 -8.79 0.13 11.79
N THR A 195 -8.29 -1.06 11.49
CA THR A 195 -8.43 -1.65 10.16
C THR A 195 -9.81 -2.22 9.87
N LYS A 196 -10.19 -2.19 8.59
CA LYS A 196 -11.34 -2.92 8.02
C LYS A 196 -10.90 -4.10 7.15
N ILE A 197 -9.60 -4.39 7.10
CA ILE A 197 -9.05 -5.53 6.37
C ILE A 197 -9.53 -6.82 7.03
N LYS A 198 -9.94 -7.78 6.20
CA LYS A 198 -10.45 -9.07 6.69
C LYS A 198 -9.35 -9.91 7.34
N ASN A 199 -9.74 -10.74 8.30
CA ASN A 199 -8.85 -11.52 9.15
C ASN A 199 -7.87 -12.41 8.34
N GLU A 200 -8.29 -12.93 7.17
CA GLU A 200 -7.43 -13.76 6.33
C GLU A 200 -6.21 -12.98 5.83
N LYS A 201 -6.41 -11.76 5.33
CA LYS A 201 -5.29 -10.90 4.90
C LYS A 201 -4.45 -10.45 6.11
N LEU A 202 -5.08 -10.14 7.24
CA LEU A 202 -4.35 -9.74 8.45
C LEU A 202 -3.39 -10.82 8.94
N MET A 203 -3.84 -12.08 9.01
CA MET A 203 -3.00 -13.20 9.42
C MET A 203 -1.77 -13.34 8.51
N CYS A 204 -1.97 -13.20 7.20
CA CYS A 204 -0.93 -13.42 6.21
C CYS A 204 0.08 -12.25 6.17
N LEU A 205 -0.36 -11.01 6.41
CA LEU A 205 0.54 -9.89 6.69
C LEU A 205 1.30 -10.08 8.00
N ALA A 206 0.61 -10.53 9.05
CA ALA A 206 1.20 -10.66 10.38
C ALA A 206 2.32 -11.71 10.41
N ASP A 207 2.10 -12.86 9.78
CA ASP A 207 3.09 -13.90 9.63
C ASP A 207 4.30 -13.43 8.79
N LYS A 208 4.03 -12.82 7.62
CA LYS A 208 5.08 -12.38 6.69
C LYS A 208 6.02 -11.33 7.29
N PHE A 209 5.49 -10.36 8.03
CA PHE A 209 6.26 -9.24 8.58
C PHE A 209 6.56 -9.38 10.08
N GLY A 210 6.34 -10.57 10.67
CA GLY A 210 6.70 -10.85 12.06
C GLY A 210 5.90 -10.07 13.11
N MET A 211 4.65 -9.71 12.81
CA MET A 211 3.75 -8.99 13.72
C MET A 211 3.08 -9.95 14.71
N THR A 212 3.78 -10.29 15.77
CA THR A 212 3.35 -11.34 16.71
C THR A 212 2.02 -11.05 17.40
N LYS A 213 1.74 -9.79 17.76
CA LYS A 213 0.50 -9.43 18.45
C LYS A 213 -0.69 -9.52 17.52
N LEU A 214 -0.54 -9.03 16.29
CA LEU A 214 -1.57 -9.16 15.26
C LEU A 214 -1.80 -10.63 14.92
N LEU A 215 -0.74 -11.43 14.76
CA LEU A 215 -0.85 -12.85 14.45
C LEU A 215 -1.64 -13.59 15.53
N ASP A 216 -1.28 -13.41 16.79
CA ASP A 216 -1.99 -14.08 17.90
C ASP A 216 -3.46 -13.63 18.01
N LYS A 217 -3.77 -12.35 17.73
CA LYS A 217 -5.15 -11.86 17.65
C LYS A 217 -5.92 -12.56 16.51
N THR A 218 -5.36 -12.57 15.30
CA THR A 218 -6.02 -13.12 14.11
C THR A 218 -6.32 -14.62 14.24
N ILE A 219 -5.42 -15.37 14.89
CA ILE A 219 -5.62 -16.80 15.18
C ILE A 219 -6.73 -17.00 16.21
N LYS A 220 -6.75 -16.22 17.31
CA LYS A 220 -7.78 -16.31 18.35
C LYS A 220 -9.19 -16.00 17.83
N GLU A 221 -9.30 -15.11 16.84
CA GLU A 221 -10.57 -14.72 16.24
C GLU A 221 -11.21 -15.84 15.40
N ILE A 222 -10.46 -16.86 15.00
CA ILE A 222 -11.03 -18.04 14.32
C ILE A 222 -11.91 -18.81 15.30
N ARG A 223 -13.17 -19.01 14.91
CA ARG A 223 -14.20 -19.68 15.72
C ARG A 223 -14.80 -20.91 15.06
N SER A 224 -14.50 -21.17 13.80
CA SER A 224 -15.06 -22.31 13.08
C SER A 224 -14.10 -22.90 12.05
N ILE A 225 -14.35 -24.16 11.70
CA ILE A 225 -13.63 -24.83 10.61
C ILE A 225 -13.93 -24.15 9.26
N GLN A 226 -15.13 -23.59 9.06
CA GLN A 226 -15.46 -22.84 7.85
C GLN A 226 -14.57 -21.62 7.66
N GLU A 227 -14.35 -20.83 8.71
CA GLU A 227 -13.45 -19.66 8.68
C GLU A 227 -12.01 -20.08 8.34
N ALA A 228 -11.51 -21.15 8.95
CA ALA A 228 -10.19 -21.66 8.63
C ALA A 228 -10.08 -22.21 7.18
N LYS A 229 -11.19 -22.68 6.59
CA LYS A 229 -11.21 -23.06 5.17
C LYS A 229 -11.12 -21.85 4.24
N LEU A 230 -11.61 -20.67 4.64
CA LEU A 230 -11.45 -19.43 3.86
C LEU A 230 -9.99 -18.98 3.79
N LEU A 231 -9.16 -19.34 4.77
CA LEU A 231 -7.71 -19.13 4.67
C LEU A 231 -7.08 -19.93 3.52
N LYS A 232 -7.62 -21.11 3.18
CA LYS A 232 -7.12 -21.92 2.05
C LYS A 232 -7.47 -21.32 0.70
N THR A 233 -8.55 -20.54 0.62
CA THR A 233 -8.96 -19.87 -0.62
C THR A 233 -8.25 -18.53 -0.82
N CYS A 234 -7.67 -17.96 0.23
CA CYS A 234 -6.82 -16.77 0.14
C CYS A 234 -5.45 -17.14 -0.42
N GLU A 235 -5.13 -16.63 -1.62
CA GLU A 235 -3.88 -16.92 -2.31
C GLU A 235 -2.64 -16.52 -1.51
N ALA A 236 -2.70 -15.37 -0.82
CA ALA A 236 -1.63 -14.86 0.04
C ALA A 236 -1.34 -15.78 1.25
N CYS A 237 -2.27 -16.67 1.60
CA CYS A 237 -2.17 -17.53 2.78
C CYS A 237 -1.64 -18.93 2.46
N LYS A 238 -1.32 -19.22 1.20
CA LYS A 238 -0.60 -20.43 0.80
C LYS A 238 0.83 -20.45 1.35
N GLU A 239 1.42 -19.27 1.57
CA GLU A 239 2.80 -19.08 2.01
C GLU A 239 2.97 -18.93 3.53
N LEU A 240 1.93 -19.23 4.32
CA LEU A 240 2.04 -19.17 5.78
C LEU A 240 3.19 -20.05 6.29
N SER A 241 3.92 -19.54 7.28
CA SER A 241 5.01 -20.26 7.92
C SER A 241 4.52 -21.53 8.63
N GLU A 242 5.39 -22.53 8.74
CA GLU A 242 5.09 -23.76 9.49
C GLU A 242 4.72 -23.46 10.96
N SER A 243 5.33 -22.43 11.54
CA SER A 243 5.02 -21.98 12.91
C SER A 243 3.57 -21.49 13.03
N THR A 244 3.09 -20.72 12.04
CA THR A 244 1.73 -20.21 12.01
C THR A 244 0.72 -21.31 11.70
N LYS A 245 1.04 -22.22 10.78
CA LYS A 245 0.22 -23.41 10.54
C LYS A 245 0.06 -24.24 11.81
N ALA A 246 1.13 -24.48 12.57
CA ALA A 246 1.07 -25.21 13.83
C ALA A 246 0.16 -24.52 14.87
N LYS A 247 0.30 -23.20 15.05
CA LYS A 247 -0.59 -22.42 15.93
C LYS A 247 -2.06 -22.50 15.48
N LEU A 248 -2.31 -22.45 14.17
CA LEU A 248 -3.65 -22.57 13.61
C LEU A 248 -4.25 -23.97 13.85
N TYR A 249 -3.48 -25.04 13.67
CA TYR A 249 -3.92 -26.40 14.00
C TYR A 249 -4.27 -26.54 15.47
N HIS A 250 -3.42 -26.04 16.37
CA HIS A 250 -3.70 -26.04 17.80
C HIS A 250 -5.03 -25.33 18.10
N ARG A 251 -5.22 -24.15 17.53
CA ARG A 251 -6.47 -23.39 17.70
C ARG A 251 -7.70 -24.15 17.20
N LEU A 252 -7.59 -24.86 16.09
CA LEU A 252 -8.70 -25.67 15.56
C LEU A 252 -9.02 -26.87 16.46
N MET A 253 -8.02 -27.48 17.09
CA MET A 253 -8.23 -28.56 18.06
C MET A 253 -8.94 -28.11 19.33
N GLU A 254 -8.84 -26.82 19.70
CA GLU A 254 -9.62 -26.25 20.82
C GLU A 254 -11.10 -26.02 20.48
N ILE A 255 -11.45 -25.96 19.18
CA ILE A 255 -12.79 -25.66 18.69
C ILE A 255 -13.62 -26.95 18.51
N ILE A 256 -12.96 -28.08 18.27
CA ILE A 256 -13.57 -29.41 18.03
C ILE A 256 -13.79 -30.13 19.35
#